data_AF-A0A2N9MGK5-F1
#
_entry.id   AF-A0A2N9MGK5-F1
#
_cell.length_a   1.000
_cell.length_b   1.000
_cell.length_c   1.000
_cell.angle_alpha   90.00
_cell.angle_beta   90.00
_cell.angle_gamma   90.00
#
_symmetry.space_group_name_H-M   'P 1'
#
loop_
_entity.id
_entity.type
_entity.pdbx_description
1 polymer ?
#
loop_
_entity_poly.entity_id
_entity_poly.type
_entity_poly.pdbx_seq_one_letter_code
_entity_poly.pdbx_strand_id
1 'polypeptide(L)'
;MLFESDKVMFEIYRETEYSGKYRVVYFTELQDHNKETEINHALAGEHFFDGFIKNFRKDEAKEIIQTILARLNNGEHVDPQDVERALGEHIA
;
A
#
# COMPACT_ATOMS: atom_id res chain seq x y z
N MET A 1 -23.67 -10.81 -6.74
CA MET A 1 -22.35 -11.36 -7.09
C MET A 1 -21.33 -10.30 -6.72
N LEU A 2 -20.69 -10.42 -5.55
CA LEU A 2 -19.44 -9.67 -5.33
C LEU A 2 -18.41 -10.41 -6.18
N PHE A 3 -18.00 -9.81 -7.29
CA PHE A 3 -16.66 -10.11 -7.80
C PHE A 3 -15.73 -9.55 -6.73
N GLU A 4 -15.36 -10.38 -5.75
CA GLU A 4 -14.11 -10.13 -5.04
C GLU A 4 -13.06 -10.03 -6.14
N SER A 5 -12.52 -8.83 -6.34
CA SER A 5 -11.43 -8.64 -7.27
C SER A 5 -10.35 -9.65 -6.88
N ASP A 6 -9.94 -10.52 -7.81
CA ASP A 6 -8.87 -11.51 -7.61
C ASP A 6 -7.54 -10.86 -7.16
N LYS A 7 -7.48 -9.53 -7.24
CA LYS A 7 -6.37 -8.69 -6.86
C LYS A 7 -6.80 -7.56 -5.92
N VAL A 8 -5.95 -7.25 -4.94
CA VAL A 8 -6.07 -6.08 -4.08
C VAL A 8 -5.19 -4.96 -4.63
N MET A 9 -5.78 -3.87 -5.09
CA MET A 9 -5.02 -2.70 -5.54
C MET A 9 -4.56 -1.90 -4.32
N PHE A 10 -3.29 -1.52 -4.30
CA PHE A 10 -2.73 -0.75 -3.20
C PHE A 10 -1.74 0.31 -3.70
N GLU A 11 -1.51 1.30 -2.86
CA GLU A 11 -0.47 2.31 -3.05
C GLU A 11 0.20 2.64 -1.72
N ILE A 12 1.53 2.64 -1.72
CA ILE A 12 2.38 3.21 -0.69
C ILE A 12 2.71 4.64 -1.11
N TYR A 13 2.45 5.58 -0.21
CA TYR A 13 2.70 7.00 -0.42
C TYR A 13 3.32 7.62 0.83
N ARG A 14 4.03 8.73 0.66
CA ARG A 14 4.55 9.56 1.74
C ARG A 14 3.60 10.73 1.99
N GLU A 15 3.08 10.84 3.20
CA GLU A 15 2.21 11.94 3.61
C GLU A 15 3.00 13.27 3.66
N THR A 16 2.57 14.27 2.90
CA THR A 16 3.29 15.56 2.77
C THR A 16 2.76 16.65 3.71
N GLU A 17 1.48 16.60 4.09
CA GLU A 17 0.81 17.68 4.81
C GLU A 17 1.05 17.69 6.33
N TYR A 18 1.44 16.56 6.94
CA TYR A 18 1.51 16.45 8.41
C TYR A 18 2.82 15.88 8.93
N SER A 19 3.11 14.62 8.60
CA SER A 19 4.11 13.84 9.35
C SER A 19 5.33 13.42 8.52
N GLY A 20 5.26 13.51 7.19
CA GLY A 20 6.30 12.96 6.33
C GLY A 20 6.34 11.42 6.33
N LYS A 21 5.37 10.76 6.99
CA LYS A 21 5.35 9.30 7.15
C LYS A 21 4.84 8.60 5.90
N TYR A 22 5.39 7.42 5.67
CA TYR A 22 4.93 6.48 4.69
C TYR A 22 3.69 5.73 5.20
N ARG A 23 2.68 5.65 4.35
CA ARG A 23 1.41 4.94 4.60
C ARG A 23 1.05 4.10 3.39
N VAL A 24 0.09 3.20 3.56
CA VAL A 24 -0.50 2.39 2.49
C VAL A 24 -2.01 2.56 2.47
N VAL A 25 -2.57 2.65 1.28
CA VAL A 25 -4.02 2.54 1.03
C VAL A 25 -4.30 1.27 0.23
N TYR A 26 -5.34 0.53 0.60
CA TYR A 26 -5.81 -0.66 -0.13
C TYR A 26 -7.15 -0.34 -0.81
N PHE A 27 -7.11 0.23 -2.01
CA PHE A 27 -8.27 0.81 -2.70
C PHE A 27 -9.47 -0.14 -2.83
N THR A 28 -9.21 -1.41 -3.11
CA THR A 28 -10.26 -2.43 -3.28
C THR A 28 -10.84 -2.94 -1.97
N GLU A 29 -10.25 -2.56 -0.83
CA GLU A 29 -10.75 -2.90 0.51
C GLU A 29 -11.40 -1.72 1.23
N LEU A 30 -11.43 -0.55 0.59
CA LEU A 30 -12.14 0.61 1.09
C LEU A 30 -13.66 0.38 1.06
N GLN A 31 -14.35 0.88 2.07
CA GLN A 31 -15.80 0.87 2.17
C GLN A 31 -16.34 2.27 1.85
N ASP A 32 -17.60 2.39 1.42
CA ASP A 32 -18.15 3.66 0.96
C ASP A 32 -18.00 4.83 1.97
N HIS A 33 -18.04 4.53 3.26
CA HIS A 33 -17.93 5.54 4.31
C HIS A 33 -16.51 6.10 4.54
N ASN A 34 -15.45 5.40 4.11
CA ASN A 34 -14.07 5.84 4.27
C ASN A 34 -13.32 6.05 2.94
N LYS A 35 -13.91 5.60 1.83
CA LYS A 35 -13.27 5.58 0.51
C LYS A 35 -12.80 6.96 0.05
N GLU A 36 -13.67 7.97 0.12
CA GLU A 36 -13.34 9.32 -0.36
C GLU A 36 -12.19 9.93 0.46
N THR A 37 -12.24 9.79 1.79
CA THR A 37 -11.21 10.28 2.70
C THR A 37 -9.85 9.62 2.42
N GLU A 38 -9.80 8.29 2.32
CA GLU A 38 -8.55 7.56 2.09
C GLU A 38 -7.95 7.84 0.71
N ILE A 39 -8.81 7.99 -0.32
CA ILE A 39 -8.36 8.39 -1.66
C ILE A 39 -7.76 9.81 -1.62
N ASN A 40 -8.44 10.76 -0.96
CA ASN A 40 -7.93 12.12 -0.85
C ASN A 40 -6.59 12.18 -0.12
N HIS A 41 -6.38 11.35 0.91
CA HIS A 41 -5.09 11.24 1.60
C HIS A 41 -3.98 10.70 0.69
N ALA A 42 -4.25 9.67 -0.09
CA ALA A 42 -3.28 9.12 -1.04
C ALA A 42 -2.93 10.14 -2.14
N LEU A 43 -3.94 10.83 -2.69
CA LEU A 43 -3.75 11.85 -3.73
C LEU A 43 -2.98 13.09 -3.25
N ALA A 44 -3.09 13.45 -1.97
CA ALA A 44 -2.32 14.53 -1.37
C ALA A 44 -0.87 14.12 -1.04
N GLY A 45 -0.62 12.80 -0.95
CA GLY A 45 0.70 12.24 -0.69
C GLY A 45 1.63 12.28 -1.90
N GLU A 46 2.92 12.06 -1.63
CA GLU A 46 3.90 11.78 -2.66
C GLU A 46 3.93 10.27 -2.92
N HIS A 47 3.67 9.89 -4.16
CA HIS A 47 3.70 8.50 -4.59
C HIS A 47 5.07 7.85 -4.32
N PHE A 48 5.07 6.61 -3.81
CA PHE A 48 6.30 5.85 -3.58
C PHE A 48 6.32 4.50 -4.30
N PHE A 49 5.26 3.69 -4.18
CA PHE A 49 5.15 2.40 -4.85
C PHE A 49 3.68 1.95 -4.90
N ASP A 50 3.18 1.50 -6.05
CA ASP A 50 1.84 0.92 -6.17
C ASP A 50 1.87 -0.47 -6.82
N GLY A 51 0.74 -1.16 -6.74
CA GLY A 51 0.57 -2.40 -7.47
C GLY A 51 -0.68 -3.18 -7.09
N PHE A 52 -0.65 -4.47 -7.45
CA PHE A 52 -1.75 -5.39 -7.22
C PHE A 52 -1.27 -6.63 -6.48
N ILE A 53 -1.88 -6.93 -5.34
CA ILE A 53 -1.61 -8.13 -4.53
C ILE A 53 -2.60 -9.23 -4.92
N LYS A 54 -2.15 -10.47 -5.08
CA LYS A 54 -3.04 -11.62 -5.30
C LYS A 54 -3.89 -11.88 -4.05
N ASN A 55 -5.22 -11.98 -4.20
CA ASN A 55 -6.14 -12.10 -3.06
C ASN A 55 -5.81 -13.31 -2.14
N PHE A 56 -5.33 -14.43 -2.69
CA PHE A 56 -5.00 -15.65 -1.93
C PHE A 56 -3.74 -15.55 -1.04
N ARG A 57 -2.90 -14.50 -1.20
CA ARG A 57 -1.72 -14.21 -0.34
C ARG A 57 -1.74 -12.80 0.23
N LYS A 58 -2.92 -12.17 0.30
CA LYS A 58 -3.01 -10.76 0.69
C LYS A 58 -2.53 -10.50 2.11
N ASP A 59 -2.76 -11.41 3.04
CA ASP A 59 -2.41 -11.20 4.44
C ASP A 59 -0.88 -11.20 4.61
N GLU A 60 -0.18 -12.17 3.99
CA GLU A 60 1.29 -12.19 3.94
C GLU A 60 1.86 -10.92 3.27
N ALA A 61 1.26 -10.48 2.16
CA ALA A 61 1.70 -9.27 1.46
C ALA A 61 1.53 -8.02 2.32
N LYS A 62 0.43 -7.91 3.06
CA LYS A 62 0.18 -6.81 3.99
C LYS A 62 1.19 -6.77 5.12
N GLU A 63 1.58 -7.92 5.68
CA GLU A 63 2.63 -8.00 6.70
C GLU A 63 3.99 -7.52 6.17
N ILE A 64 4.34 -7.90 4.93
CA ILE A 64 5.54 -7.42 4.25
C ILE A 64 5.48 -5.89 4.08
N ILE A 65 4.36 -5.35 3.59
CA ILE A 65 4.16 -3.90 3.45
C ILE A 65 4.30 -3.20 4.80
N GLN A 66 3.68 -3.70 5.87
CA GLN A 66 3.80 -3.10 7.20
C GLN A 66 5.24 -3.06 7.69
N THR A 67 6.02 -4.12 7.43
CA THR A 67 7.45 -4.17 7.77
C THR A 67 8.24 -3.11 6.99
N ILE A 68 7.96 -2.95 5.70
CA ILE A 68 8.58 -1.93 4.85
C ILE A 68 8.24 -0.52 5.34
N LEU A 69 6.96 -0.26 5.65
CA LEU A 69 6.51 1.03 6.20
C LEU A 69 7.21 1.36 7.50
N ALA A 70 7.39 0.38 8.40
CA ALA A 70 8.11 0.58 9.65
C ALA A 70 9.57 0.99 9.39
N ARG A 71 10.26 0.34 8.47
CA ARG A 71 11.64 0.66 8.08
C ARG A 71 11.75 2.08 7.50
N LEU A 72 10.92 2.40 6.50
CA LEU A 72 10.85 3.73 5.89
C LEU A 72 10.58 4.82 6.93
N ASN A 73 9.63 4.59 7.84
CA ASN A 73 9.28 5.54 8.89
C ASN A 73 10.32 5.65 10.01
N ASN A 74 11.21 4.67 10.15
CA ASN A 74 12.38 4.73 11.03
C ASN A 74 13.57 5.47 10.37
N GLY A 75 13.41 5.94 9.12
CA GLY A 75 14.46 6.62 8.36
C GLY A 75 15.42 5.67 7.65
N GLU A 76 15.12 4.38 7.59
CA GLU A 76 15.87 3.48 6.72
C GLU A 76 15.60 3.83 5.25
N HIS A 77 16.66 3.78 4.45
CA HIS A 77 16.53 3.86 3.02
C HIS A 77 16.04 2.51 2.48
N VAL A 78 14.89 2.52 1.81
CA VAL A 78 14.33 1.38 1.09
C VAL A 78 13.99 1.89 -0.30
N ASP A 79 14.47 1.22 -1.34
CA ASP A 79 14.15 1.57 -2.72
C ASP A 79 12.86 0.89 -3.19
N PRO A 80 12.12 1.46 -4.17
CA PRO A 80 10.96 0.81 -4.77
C PRO A 80 11.24 -0.62 -5.29
N GLN A 81 12.46 -0.87 -5.78
CA GLN A 81 12.88 -2.21 -6.23
C GLN A 81 12.98 -3.23 -5.08
N ASP A 82 13.30 -2.77 -3.87
CA ASP A 82 13.32 -3.64 -2.70
C ASP A 82 11.90 -3.98 -2.23
N VAL A 83 10.94 -3.06 -2.42
CA VAL A 83 9.51 -3.33 -2.19
C VAL A 83 9.02 -4.39 -3.17
N GLU A 84 9.30 -4.21 -4.45
CA GLU A 84 8.95 -5.19 -5.49
C GLU A 84 9.56 -6.57 -5.20
N ARG A 85 10.87 -6.61 -4.85
CA ARG A 85 11.57 -7.87 -4.52
C ARG A 85 11.00 -8.54 -3.26
N ALA A 86 10.66 -7.76 -2.23
CA ALA A 86 10.09 -8.29 -1.00
C ALA A 86 8.69 -8.86 -1.23
N LEU A 87 7.89 -8.22 -2.07
CA LEU A 87 6.55 -8.70 -2.44
C LEU A 87 6.57 -9.84 -3.44
N GLY A 88 7.58 -9.93 -4.31
CA GLY A 88 7.89 -11.10 -5.14
C GLY A 88 6.67 -11.79 -5.77
N GLU A 89 6.37 -13.01 -5.29
CA GLU A 89 5.28 -13.82 -5.83
C GLU A 89 3.88 -13.38 -5.41
N HIS A 90 3.76 -12.46 -4.45
CA HIS A 90 2.51 -11.96 -3.90
C HIS A 90 1.88 -10.88 -4.79
N ILE A 91 2.68 -10.20 -5.61
CA ILE A 91 2.21 -9.25 -6.63
C ILE A 91 1.81 -9.96 -7.94
N ALA A 92 0.93 -9.33 -8.71
CA ALA A 92 0.16 -9.94 -9.79
C ALA A 92 0.30 -9.27 -11.15
#